data_AF-A0A368N4P8-F1
#
_entry.id   AF-A0A368N4P8-F1
#
_cell.length_a   1.000
_cell.length_b   1.000
_cell.length_c   1.000
_cell.angle_alpha   90.00
_cell.angle_beta   90.00
_cell.angle_gamma   90.00
#
_symmetry.space_group_name_H-M   'P 1'
#
loop_
_entity.id
_entity.type
_entity.pdbx_description
1 polymer ?
#
loop_
_entity_poly.entity_id
_entity_poly.type
_entity_poly.pdbx_seq_one_letter_code
_entity_poly.pdbx_strand_id
1 'polypeptide(L)'
;MSKQLKSALACVLFFAMSFSGQALEKTTSFYVGVDDATVEAVGEAIIYSLNYRGWVVDNRDDPRILSHLYKRGTEADLIIDYTERKVTIKTTAFRLQQSTDPMTIGQVTRNDYYPRGWISNIKKDVIRVLPRISAELAKKKEAEVVVVVDIKEELDELKKLFEQGLITKEVYDQMQLKLLEKRNVL
;
A
#
# COMPACT_ATOMS: atom_id res chain seq x y z
N MET A 1 50.78 26.14 34.65
CA MET A 1 49.71 25.45 33.89
C MET A 1 49.93 25.68 32.41
N SER A 2 50.45 24.67 31.71
CA SER A 2 51.03 24.81 30.36
C SER A 2 49.97 24.93 29.28
N LYS A 3 50.21 25.81 28.31
CA LYS A 3 49.35 26.10 27.13
C LYS A 3 49.10 24.89 26.21
N GLN A 4 49.74 23.74 26.46
CA GLN A 4 49.62 22.56 25.63
C GLN A 4 48.36 21.71 25.91
N LEU A 5 47.74 21.83 27.09
CA LEU A 5 46.52 21.06 27.38
C LEU A 5 45.27 21.59 26.66
N LYS A 6 45.26 22.87 26.25
CA LYS A 6 44.11 23.48 25.56
C LYS A 6 44.04 23.13 24.07
N SER A 7 45.14 22.67 23.48
CA SER A 7 45.19 22.35 22.04
C SER A 7 44.73 20.91 21.74
N ALA A 8 44.82 20.00 22.71
CA ALA A 8 44.36 18.62 22.54
C ALA A 8 42.82 18.50 22.58
N LEU A 9 42.13 19.40 23.29
CA LEU A 9 40.66 19.38 23.37
C LEU A 9 39.98 19.91 22.09
N ALA A 10 40.68 20.73 21.29
CA ALA A 10 40.16 21.27 20.03
C ALA A 10 40.25 20.27 18.85
N CYS A 11 41.20 19.33 18.87
CA CYS A 11 41.31 18.31 17.82
C CYS A 11 40.35 17.13 18.01
N VAL A 12 39.88 16.87 19.24
CA VAL A 12 38.91 15.79 19.52
C VAL A 12 37.48 16.22 19.18
N LEU A 13 37.19 17.53 19.12
CA LEU A 13 35.85 18.04 18.77
C LEU A 13 35.59 18.16 17.26
N PHE A 14 36.59 17.99 16.39
CA PHE A 14 36.40 18.07 14.94
C PHE A 14 36.08 16.72 14.26
N PHE A 15 36.18 15.59 14.98
CA PHE A 15 35.95 14.27 14.39
C PHE A 15 34.59 13.63 14.77
N ALA A 16 33.75 14.35 15.51
CA ALA A 16 32.40 13.92 15.87
C ALA A 16 31.31 14.66 15.08
N MET A 17 31.63 15.22 13.91
CA MET A 17 30.61 15.43 12.89
C MET A 17 30.28 14.06 12.31
N SER A 18 29.39 13.35 13.01
CA SER A 18 28.63 12.26 12.42
C SER A 18 28.05 12.79 11.12
N PHE A 19 28.69 12.45 9.99
CA PHE A 19 28.04 12.47 8.70
C PHE A 19 26.93 11.44 8.82
N SER A 20 25.77 11.87 9.33
CA SER A 20 24.50 11.24 9.01
C SER A 20 24.32 11.50 7.52
N GLY A 21 24.93 10.65 6.70
CA GLY A 21 24.60 10.56 5.29
C GLY A 21 23.10 10.36 5.22
N GLN A 22 22.37 11.43 4.88
CA GLN A 22 20.96 11.30 4.56
C GLN A 22 20.92 10.42 3.33
N ALA A 23 20.29 9.25 3.47
CA ALA A 23 20.05 8.35 2.36
C ALA A 23 19.48 9.15 1.19
N LEU A 24 20.06 8.99 0.00
CA LEU A 24 19.61 9.72 -1.18
C LEU A 24 18.15 9.39 -1.50
N GLU A 25 17.24 10.29 -1.12
CA GLU A 25 15.82 10.19 -1.41
C GLU A 25 15.56 10.55 -2.88
N LYS A 26 14.72 9.78 -3.56
CA LYS A 26 14.16 10.16 -4.85
C LYS A 26 12.64 10.18 -4.81
N THR A 27 12.08 11.27 -5.31
CA THR A 27 10.65 11.44 -5.52
C THR A 27 10.30 11.42 -7.01
N THR A 28 9.22 10.74 -7.38
CA THR A 28 8.56 10.88 -8.68
C THR A 28 7.06 11.04 -8.50
N SER A 29 6.38 11.56 -9.50
CA SER A 29 4.93 11.42 -9.61
C SER A 29 4.48 11.13 -11.04
N PHE A 30 3.28 10.57 -11.18
CA PHE A 30 2.62 10.39 -12.48
C PHE A 30 1.09 10.48 -12.33
N TYR A 31 0.44 10.87 -13.43
CA TYR A 31 -1.01 10.90 -13.52
C TYR A 31 -1.56 9.52 -13.85
N VAL A 32 -2.68 9.21 -13.21
CA VAL A 32 -3.52 8.05 -13.48
C VAL A 32 -4.38 8.40 -14.68
N GLY A 33 -4.08 7.81 -15.84
CA GLY A 33 -4.73 8.12 -17.13
C GLY A 33 -6.03 7.36 -17.38
N VAL A 34 -6.85 7.17 -16.34
CA VAL A 34 -8.13 6.44 -16.41
C VAL A 34 -9.19 7.35 -15.79
N ASP A 35 -10.19 7.74 -16.59
CA ASP A 35 -11.09 8.85 -16.26
C ASP A 35 -12.05 8.57 -15.07
N ASP A 36 -12.27 7.30 -14.73
CA ASP A 36 -13.17 6.87 -13.64
C ASP A 36 -12.47 5.96 -12.59
N ALA A 37 -11.15 6.07 -12.45
CA ALA A 37 -10.44 5.28 -11.45
C ALA A 37 -10.80 5.75 -10.02
N THR A 38 -11.29 4.82 -9.20
CA THR A 38 -11.51 5.09 -7.76
C THR A 38 -10.19 5.03 -6.99
N VAL A 39 -10.12 5.67 -5.82
CA VAL A 39 -8.95 5.58 -4.92
C VAL A 39 -8.61 4.11 -4.63
N GLU A 40 -9.64 3.32 -4.34
CA GLU A 40 -9.54 1.88 -4.11
C GLU A 40 -8.89 1.15 -5.30
N ALA A 41 -9.35 1.41 -6.53
CA ALA A 41 -8.80 0.77 -7.73
C ALA A 41 -7.32 1.12 -7.93
N VAL A 42 -6.93 2.37 -7.66
CA VAL A 42 -5.54 2.82 -7.73
C VAL A 42 -4.69 2.13 -6.66
N GLY A 43 -5.19 2.04 -5.42
CA GLY A 43 -4.53 1.34 -4.33
C GLY A 43 -4.28 -0.14 -4.64
N GLU A 44 -5.31 -0.84 -5.11
CA GLU A 44 -5.22 -2.23 -5.55
C GLU A 44 -4.23 -2.42 -6.72
N ALA A 45 -4.24 -1.51 -7.70
CA ALA A 45 -3.30 -1.55 -8.82
C ALA A 45 -1.84 -1.35 -8.38
N ILE A 46 -1.60 -0.48 -7.40
CA ILE A 46 -0.28 -0.29 -6.80
C ILE A 46 0.16 -1.56 -6.09
N ILE A 47 -0.67 -2.13 -5.21
CA ILE A 47 -0.35 -3.35 -4.45
C ILE A 47 -0.06 -4.52 -5.39
N TYR A 48 -0.91 -4.71 -6.40
CA TYR A 48 -0.68 -5.73 -7.42
C TYR A 48 0.68 -5.56 -8.11
N SER A 49 1.01 -4.32 -8.49
CA SER A 49 2.28 -3.99 -9.15
C SER A 49 3.49 -4.21 -8.25
N LEU A 50 3.39 -3.89 -6.97
CA LEU A 50 4.43 -4.12 -5.96
C LEU A 50 4.68 -5.61 -5.75
N ASN A 51 3.61 -6.38 -5.48
CA ASN A 51 3.68 -7.82 -5.25
C ASN A 51 4.25 -8.56 -6.46
N TYR A 52 3.81 -8.20 -7.68
CA TYR A 52 4.33 -8.79 -8.92
C TYR A 52 5.85 -8.61 -9.09
N ARG A 53 6.43 -7.56 -8.51
CA ARG A 53 7.86 -7.26 -8.56
C ARG A 53 8.64 -7.80 -7.37
N GLY A 54 7.96 -8.41 -6.40
CA GLY A 54 8.52 -8.97 -5.18
C GLY A 54 8.81 -7.94 -4.10
N TRP A 55 8.15 -6.78 -4.14
CA TRP A 55 8.10 -5.87 -3.00
C TRP A 55 7.17 -6.45 -1.94
N VAL A 56 7.47 -6.16 -0.68
CA VAL A 56 6.62 -6.50 0.47
C VAL A 56 5.86 -5.25 0.86
N VAL A 57 4.54 -5.35 0.96
CA VAL A 57 3.69 -4.25 1.45
C VAL A 57 3.63 -4.35 2.97
N ASP A 58 4.17 -3.35 3.66
CA ASP A 58 4.25 -3.33 5.13
C ASP A 58 2.98 -2.80 5.75
N ASN A 59 2.45 -1.73 5.16
CA ASN A 59 1.25 -1.06 5.64
C ASN A 59 0.51 -0.42 4.48
N ARG A 60 -0.82 -0.38 4.61
CA ARG A 60 -1.75 0.32 3.74
C ARG A 60 -2.71 1.12 4.62
N ASP A 61 -2.48 2.43 4.65
CA ASP A 61 -3.33 3.42 5.30
C ASP A 61 -3.86 4.33 4.20
N ASP A 62 -5.00 3.99 3.59
CA ASP A 62 -5.50 4.69 2.40
C ASP A 62 -5.59 6.21 2.63
N PRO A 63 -4.95 7.05 1.78
CA PRO A 63 -4.39 6.74 0.46
C PRO A 63 -2.84 6.69 0.44
N ARG A 64 -2.23 5.98 1.38
CA ARG A 64 -0.79 5.78 1.50
C ARG A 64 -0.44 4.29 1.61
N ILE A 65 0.61 3.88 0.90
CA ILE A 65 1.20 2.54 0.98
C ILE A 65 2.68 2.65 1.36
N LEU A 66 3.10 1.85 2.34
CA LEU A 66 4.48 1.65 2.73
C LEU A 66 4.94 0.27 2.26
N SER A 67 6.13 0.20 1.68
CA SER A 67 6.64 -1.05 1.13
C SER A 67 8.15 -1.08 1.12
N HIS A 68 8.73 -2.27 1.33
CA HIS A 68 10.16 -2.48 1.21
C HIS A 68 10.51 -3.61 0.22
N LEU A 69 11.78 -3.62 -0.19
CA LEU A 69 12.36 -4.66 -1.03
C LEU A 69 13.74 -5.02 -0.51
N TYR A 70 13.92 -6.30 -0.18
CA TYR A 70 15.23 -6.89 0.07
C TYR A 70 15.56 -7.89 -1.04
N LYS A 71 16.48 -7.54 -1.94
CA LYS A 71 16.80 -8.38 -3.11
C LYS A 71 18.23 -8.20 -3.59
N ARG A 72 18.96 -9.32 -3.72
CA ARG A 72 20.32 -9.38 -4.32
C ARG A 72 21.29 -8.36 -3.70
N GLY A 73 21.35 -8.32 -2.37
CA GLY A 73 22.20 -7.38 -1.63
C GLY A 73 21.78 -5.92 -1.82
N THR A 74 20.50 -5.67 -2.09
CA THR A 74 19.91 -4.33 -2.14
C THR A 74 18.73 -4.28 -1.19
N GLU A 75 18.62 -3.19 -0.45
CA GLU A 75 17.50 -2.85 0.41
C GLU A 75 16.89 -1.55 -0.08
N ALA A 76 15.57 -1.42 -0.06
CA ALA A 76 14.92 -0.16 -0.37
C ALA A 76 13.55 -0.06 0.25
N ASP A 77 13.15 1.18 0.48
CA ASP A 77 11.86 1.56 1.01
C ASP A 77 11.13 2.43 -0.01
N LEU A 78 9.80 2.32 0.00
CA LEU A 78 8.87 3.12 -0.77
C LEU A 78 7.81 3.70 0.16
N ILE A 79 7.58 5.00 -0.01
CA ILE A 79 6.39 5.68 0.50
C ILE A 79 5.60 6.12 -0.73
N ILE A 80 4.40 5.56 -0.89
CA ILE A 80 3.54 5.84 -2.03
C ILE A 80 2.29 6.54 -1.54
N ASP A 81 2.19 7.83 -1.85
CA ASP A 81 0.98 8.63 -1.66
C ASP A 81 0.19 8.64 -2.98
N TYR A 82 -1.11 8.38 -2.94
CA TYR A 82 -1.90 8.32 -4.15
C TYR A 82 -3.28 8.98 -4.02
N THR A 83 -3.90 9.24 -5.15
CA THR A 83 -5.29 9.69 -5.31
C THR A 83 -5.86 9.01 -6.56
N GLU A 84 -7.14 9.25 -6.84
CA GLU A 84 -7.80 8.82 -8.10
C GLU A 84 -7.02 9.22 -9.35
N ARG A 85 -6.32 10.37 -9.30
CA ARG A 85 -5.71 11.00 -10.48
C ARG A 85 -4.19 11.03 -10.46
N LYS A 86 -3.55 10.80 -9.32
CA LYS A 86 -2.10 10.98 -9.20
C LYS A 86 -1.49 10.00 -8.21
N VAL A 87 -0.32 9.48 -8.57
CA VAL A 87 0.53 8.66 -7.70
C VAL A 87 1.85 9.38 -7.50
N THR A 88 2.30 9.49 -6.27
CA THR A 88 3.60 10.04 -5.87
C THR A 88 4.38 8.96 -5.12
N ILE A 89 5.60 8.68 -5.57
CA ILE A 89 6.46 7.64 -5.00
C ILE A 89 7.72 8.32 -4.50
N LYS A 90 8.01 8.16 -3.21
CA LYS A 90 9.30 8.45 -2.59
C LYS A 90 10.04 7.16 -2.35
N THR A 91 11.34 7.13 -2.62
CA THR A 91 12.18 5.95 -2.38
C THR A 91 13.52 6.32 -1.77
N THR A 92 13.97 5.44 -0.88
CA THR A 92 15.34 5.36 -0.37
C THR A 92 15.85 3.95 -0.67
N ALA A 93 17.11 3.82 -1.10
CA ALA A 93 17.66 2.53 -1.47
C ALA A 93 19.16 2.44 -1.19
N PHE A 94 19.59 1.24 -0.81
CA PHE A 94 20.94 0.93 -0.35
C PHE A 94 21.44 -0.36 -0.99
N ARG A 95 22.71 -0.38 -1.39
CA ARG A 95 23.45 -1.61 -1.66
C ARG A 95 24.13 -2.05 -0.37
N LEU A 96 23.95 -3.32 -0.04
CA LEU A 96 24.53 -3.97 1.11
C LEU A 96 25.88 -4.55 0.71
N GLN A 97 26.94 -4.06 1.34
CA GLN A 97 28.29 -4.56 1.15
C GLN A 97 28.74 -5.27 2.42
N GLN A 98 29.06 -6.55 2.31
CA GLN A 98 29.64 -7.30 3.41
C GLN A 98 31.13 -6.98 3.49
N SER A 99 31.62 -6.70 4.70
CA SER A 99 33.05 -6.49 4.93
C SER A 99 33.82 -7.78 4.65
N THR A 100 34.92 -7.63 3.92
CA THR A 100 35.89 -8.70 3.63
C THR A 100 37.14 -8.59 4.51
N ASP A 101 37.25 -7.55 5.34
CA ASP A 101 38.38 -7.37 6.25
C ASP A 101 38.29 -8.38 7.41
N PRO A 102 39.31 -9.23 7.65
CA PRO A 102 39.32 -10.21 8.74
C PRO A 102 38.93 -9.66 10.11
N MET A 103 39.18 -8.38 10.39
CA MET A 103 38.84 -7.73 11.66
C MET A 103 37.37 -7.33 11.78
N THR A 104 36.65 -7.24 10.66
CA THR A 104 35.25 -6.80 10.59
C THR A 104 34.37 -7.73 9.75
N ILE A 105 34.84 -8.95 9.44
CA ILE A 105 34.09 -9.97 8.70
C ILE A 105 32.71 -10.15 9.32
N GLY A 106 31.69 -10.06 8.47
CA GLY A 106 30.28 -10.15 8.88
C GLY A 106 29.59 -8.80 9.10
N GLN A 107 30.31 -7.68 9.20
CA GLN A 107 29.68 -6.36 9.18
C GLN A 107 29.10 -6.05 7.80
N VAL A 108 27.90 -5.47 7.77
CA VAL A 108 27.22 -5.04 6.54
C VAL A 108 27.15 -3.53 6.51
N THR A 109 27.74 -2.93 5.49
CA THR A 109 27.66 -1.49 5.23
C THR A 109 26.54 -1.20 4.24
N ARG A 110 25.74 -0.17 4.52
CA ARG A 110 24.73 0.37 3.61
C ARG A 110 25.34 1.50 2.80
N ASN A 111 25.47 1.30 1.49
CA ASN A 111 25.91 2.34 0.57
C ASN A 111 24.71 2.83 -0.23
N ASP A 112 24.51 4.13 -0.32
CA ASP A 112 23.45 4.72 -1.14
C ASP A 112 23.49 4.14 -2.56
N TYR A 113 22.35 3.64 -3.00
CA TYR A 113 22.23 2.98 -4.29
C TYR A 113 20.96 3.44 -4.97
N TYR A 114 21.08 3.80 -6.24
CA TYR A 114 19.91 4.13 -7.05
C TYR A 114 19.57 2.99 -8.00
N PRO A 115 18.59 2.13 -7.66
CA PRO A 115 18.15 1.08 -8.56
C PRO A 115 17.46 1.70 -9.78
N ARG A 116 18.11 1.59 -10.93
CA ARG A 116 17.54 2.03 -12.20
C ARG A 116 16.31 1.19 -12.54
N GLY A 117 15.23 1.87 -12.91
CA GLY A 117 14.06 1.24 -13.51
C GLY A 117 12.99 0.72 -12.53
N TRP A 118 13.23 0.63 -11.22
CA TRP A 118 12.21 0.14 -10.28
C TRP A 118 10.95 1.01 -10.28
N ILE A 119 11.13 2.31 -10.03
CA ILE A 119 10.05 3.29 -10.06
C ILE A 119 9.35 3.31 -11.43
N SER A 120 10.12 3.28 -12.51
CA SER A 120 9.57 3.30 -13.88
C SER A 120 8.74 2.06 -14.17
N ASN A 121 9.15 0.89 -13.66
CA ASN A 121 8.43 -0.36 -13.81
C ASN A 121 7.14 -0.35 -12.98
N ILE A 122 7.17 0.12 -11.73
CA ILE A 122 5.96 0.29 -10.91
C ILE A 122 4.96 1.18 -11.65
N LYS A 123 5.39 2.34 -12.16
CA LYS A 123 4.53 3.21 -12.97
C LYS A 123 3.91 2.48 -14.16
N LYS A 124 4.71 1.77 -14.96
CA LYS A 124 4.24 1.03 -16.14
C LYS A 124 3.24 -0.05 -15.77
N ASP A 125 3.49 -0.77 -14.68
CA ASP A 125 2.64 -1.85 -14.22
C ASP A 125 1.29 -1.33 -13.70
N VAL A 126 1.30 -0.25 -12.91
CA VAL A 126 0.08 0.41 -12.42
C VAL A 126 -0.79 0.86 -13.59
N ILE A 127 -0.22 1.61 -14.54
CA ILE A 127 -0.96 2.09 -15.72
C ILE A 127 -1.54 0.92 -16.53
N ARG A 128 -0.80 -0.19 -16.64
CA ARG A 128 -1.21 -1.37 -17.39
C ARG A 128 -2.35 -2.14 -16.73
N VAL A 129 -2.34 -2.28 -15.40
CA VAL A 129 -3.29 -3.16 -14.69
C VAL A 129 -4.54 -2.43 -14.21
N LEU A 130 -4.46 -1.12 -13.99
CA LEU A 130 -5.54 -0.32 -13.43
C LEU A 130 -6.86 -0.41 -14.21
N PRO A 131 -6.88 -0.38 -15.57
CA PRO A 131 -8.15 -0.51 -16.31
C PRO A 131 -8.89 -1.81 -15.98
N ARG A 132 -8.15 -2.92 -15.86
CA ARG A 132 -8.71 -4.23 -15.52
C ARG A 132 -9.30 -4.23 -14.10
N ILE A 133 -8.53 -3.74 -13.13
CA ILE A 133 -8.96 -3.68 -11.72
C ILE A 133 -10.18 -2.77 -11.56
N SER A 134 -10.19 -1.63 -12.25
CA SER A 134 -11.34 -0.70 -12.23
C SER A 134 -12.60 -1.38 -12.75
N ALA A 135 -12.51 -2.14 -13.84
CA ALA A 135 -13.63 -2.90 -14.39
C ALA A 135 -14.08 -4.05 -13.47
N GLU A 136 -13.15 -4.74 -12.81
CA GLU A 136 -13.47 -5.81 -11.84
C GLU A 136 -14.21 -5.26 -10.62
N LEU A 137 -13.77 -4.12 -10.08
CA LEU A 137 -14.43 -3.47 -8.95
C LEU A 137 -15.80 -2.91 -9.32
N ALA A 138 -15.94 -2.33 -10.52
CA ALA A 138 -17.24 -1.88 -11.02
C ALA A 138 -18.26 -3.03 -11.08
N LYS A 139 -17.85 -4.18 -11.65
CA LYS A 139 -18.71 -5.39 -11.71
C LYS A 139 -19.09 -5.91 -10.33
N LYS A 140 -18.16 -5.88 -9.36
CA LYS A 140 -18.48 -6.28 -7.97
C LYS A 140 -19.51 -5.36 -7.34
N LYS A 141 -19.37 -4.04 -7.52
CA LYS A 141 -20.35 -3.05 -7.01
C LYS A 141 -21.71 -3.21 -7.66
N GLU A 142 -21.75 -3.45 -8.97
CA GLU A 142 -23.02 -3.74 -9.68
C GLU A 142 -23.68 -5.01 -9.12
N ALA A 143 -22.93 -6.08 -8.89
CA ALA A 143 -23.46 -7.31 -8.31
C ALA A 143 -24.00 -7.11 -6.89
N GLU A 144 -23.26 -6.38 -6.03
CA GLU A 144 -23.70 -6.06 -4.67
C GLU A 144 -25.01 -5.24 -4.68
N VAL A 145 -25.11 -4.24 -5.56
CA VAL A 145 -26.34 -3.45 -5.71
C VAL A 145 -27.52 -4.32 -6.16
N VAL A 146 -27.31 -5.22 -7.11
CA VAL A 146 -28.37 -6.15 -7.57
C VAL A 146 -28.84 -7.05 -6.43
N VAL A 147 -27.94 -7.63 -5.63
CA VAL A 147 -28.30 -8.46 -4.47
C VAL A 147 -29.09 -7.65 -3.42
N VAL A 148 -28.69 -6.40 -3.16
CA VAL A 148 -29.41 -5.52 -2.24
C VAL A 148 -30.82 -5.18 -2.73
N VAL A 149 -31.00 -4.97 -4.04
CA VAL A 149 -32.32 -4.70 -4.63
C VAL A 149 -33.22 -5.94 -4.54
N ASP A 150 -32.71 -7.12 -4.90
CA ASP A 150 -33.45 -8.39 -4.84
C ASP A 150 -33.96 -8.69 -3.41
N ILE A 151 -33.09 -8.58 -2.41
CA ILE A 151 -33.47 -8.83 -1.00
C ILE A 151 -34.45 -7.77 -0.49
N LYS A 152 -34.36 -6.52 -0.96
CA LYS A 152 -35.30 -5.47 -0.56
C LYS A 152 -36.72 -5.78 -1.06
N GLU A 153 -36.86 -6.25 -2.29
CA GLU A 153 -38.16 -6.65 -2.84
C GLU A 153 -38.75 -7.82 -2.03
N GLU A 154 -37.94 -8.85 -1.74
CA GLU A 154 -38.36 -9.99 -0.89
C GLU A 154 -38.77 -9.54 0.53
N LEU A 155 -38.05 -8.59 1.14
CA LEU A 155 -38.38 -8.02 2.46
C LEU A 155 -39.66 -7.18 2.45
N ASP A 156 -39.89 -6.39 1.39
CA ASP A 156 -41.09 -5.57 1.25
C ASP A 156 -42.35 -6.44 1.05
N GLU A 157 -42.24 -7.56 0.33
CA GLU A 157 -43.31 -8.56 0.21
C GLU A 157 -43.59 -9.27 1.54
N LEU A 158 -42.54 -9.71 2.24
CA LEU A 158 -42.67 -10.34 3.55
C LEU A 158 -43.38 -9.41 4.56
N LYS A 159 -43.05 -8.12 4.52
CA LYS A 159 -43.71 -7.10 5.34
C LYS A 159 -45.19 -6.94 5.01
N LYS A 160 -45.57 -6.93 3.73
CA LYS A 160 -46.98 -6.89 3.31
C LYS A 160 -47.77 -8.08 3.83
N LEU A 161 -47.21 -9.30 3.75
CA LEU A 161 -47.86 -10.52 4.26
C LEU A 161 -48.13 -10.42 5.76
N PHE A 162 -47.19 -9.87 6.52
CA PHE A 162 -47.36 -9.64 7.95
C PHE A 162 -48.41 -8.56 8.26
N GLU A 163 -48.37 -7.41 7.57
CA GLU A 163 -49.34 -6.33 7.73
C GLU A 163 -50.77 -6.75 7.36
N GLN A 164 -50.92 -7.68 6.42
CA GLN A 164 -52.21 -8.27 6.04
C GLN A 164 -52.69 -9.37 7.01
N GLY A 165 -51.88 -9.72 8.02
CA GLY A 165 -52.21 -10.79 8.98
C GLY A 165 -52.14 -12.20 8.39
N LEU A 166 -51.49 -12.38 7.24
CA LEU A 166 -51.36 -13.69 6.57
C LEU A 166 -50.29 -14.57 7.20
N ILE A 167 -49.33 -13.96 7.92
CA ILE A 167 -48.27 -14.65 8.65
C ILE A 167 -48.17 -14.12 10.08
N THR A 168 -47.73 -14.95 11.02
CA THR A 168 -47.50 -14.53 12.42
C THR A 168 -46.19 -13.77 12.55
N LYS A 169 -46.02 -13.07 13.69
CA LYS A 169 -44.79 -12.35 14.00
C LYS A 169 -43.57 -13.27 14.06
N GLU A 170 -43.72 -14.45 14.66
CA GLU A 170 -42.63 -15.43 14.76
C GLU A 170 -42.17 -15.89 13.37
N VAL A 171 -43.11 -16.11 12.44
CA VAL A 171 -42.79 -16.47 11.06
C VAL A 171 -42.11 -15.32 10.32
N TYR A 172 -42.62 -14.09 10.49
CA TYR A 172 -42.03 -12.89 9.94
C TYR A 172 -40.57 -12.70 10.38
N ASP A 173 -40.31 -12.77 11.70
CA ASP A 173 -38.97 -12.57 12.27
C ASP A 173 -37.98 -13.66 11.77
N GLN A 174 -38.43 -14.93 11.69
CA GLN A 174 -37.60 -16.02 11.17
C GLN A 174 -37.27 -15.87 9.68
N MET A 175 -38.24 -15.49 8.86
CA MET A 175 -38.03 -15.30 7.42
C MET A 175 -37.18 -14.07 7.14
N GLN A 176 -37.38 -12.99 7.89
CA GLN A 176 -36.56 -11.79 7.81
C GLN A 176 -35.10 -12.10 8.11
N LEU A 177 -34.83 -12.88 9.17
CA LEU A 177 -33.46 -13.30 9.51
C LEU A 177 -32.82 -14.10 8.37
N LYS A 178 -33.55 -15.07 7.78
CA LYS A 178 -33.04 -15.87 6.66
C LYS A 178 -32.70 -15.04 5.43
N LEU A 179 -33.52 -14.03 5.11
CA LEU A 179 -33.27 -13.11 4.00
C LEU A 179 -32.03 -12.23 4.26
N LEU A 180 -31.84 -11.79 5.50
CA LEU A 180 -30.64 -11.05 5.91
C LEU A 180 -29.39 -11.95 5.93
N GLU A 181 -29.53 -13.23 6.26
CA GLU A 181 -28.44 -14.21 6.14
C GLU A 181 -28.06 -14.46 4.67
N LYS A 182 -29.05 -14.56 3.77
CA LYS A 182 -28.83 -14.67 2.30
C LYS A 182 -28.00 -13.50 1.77
N ARG A 183 -28.15 -12.28 2.35
CA ARG A 183 -27.33 -11.10 2.03
C ARG A 183 -25.86 -11.26 2.43
N ASN A 184 -25.57 -11.91 3.56
CA ASN A 184 -24.23 -11.97 4.13
C ASN A 184 -23.39 -13.15 3.60
N VAL A 185 -24.00 -14.08 2.87
CA VAL A 185 -23.37 -15.30 2.33
C VAL A 185 -22.94 -15.15 0.87
N LEU A 186 -23.47 -14.15 0.15
CA LEU A 186 -23.17 -13.85 -1.27
C LEU A 186 -22.25 -12.63 -1.39
#